data_AF-A0A6P3YXC6-F1
#
_entry.id   AF-A0A6P3YXC6-F1
#
_cell.length_a   1.000
_cell.length_b   1.000
_cell.length_c   1.000
_cell.angle_alpha   90.00
_cell.angle_beta   90.00
_cell.angle_gamma   90.00
#
_symmetry.space_group_name_H-M   'P 1'
#
loop_
_entity.id
_entity.type
_entity.pdbx_description
1 polymer ?
#
loop_
_entity_poly.entity_id
_entity_poly.type
_entity_poly.pdbx_seq_one_letter_code
_entity_poly.pdbx_strand_id
1 'polypeptide(L)'
;MIYQDAWLPITESRNGNKYYAAFHTLCSGIGIQALVLPVALTILGWSWGVITFTLGFIWQLYTLWILIQLHESVETGIRYNRYLQLFGFTFGERAANWLAVFPIMYLSGGTCVALIIIGGSTAKTFFQTVCGPECAKQLTAIEWYLVFTCAAVVLSQLPNLNSIAGISLVGAITAVGYCTIIWGVSVAEGRLPGVSYNPIKAGTQIEQIFSVLNALGIIAFAFRGHNLILEIQATMPSSEKHPSRVPMWQGVKVSYTIIAACLFPIAIGGYWAYGHMVTTQLNPPPPNPL
;
A
#
# COMPACT_ATOMS: atom_id res chain seq x y z
N MET A 1 -10.15 -31.31 18.98
CA MET A 1 -10.40 -31.05 17.54
C MET A 1 -9.24 -30.18 17.06
N ILE A 2 -8.20 -30.83 16.52
CA ILE A 2 -6.99 -30.17 16.03
C ILE A 2 -7.37 -29.53 14.69
N TYR A 3 -7.41 -28.19 14.62
CA TYR A 3 -7.65 -27.49 13.37
C TYR A 3 -6.51 -27.83 12.39
N GLN A 4 -6.85 -28.54 11.32
CA GLN A 4 -5.92 -28.95 10.27
C GLN A 4 -5.34 -27.73 9.55
N ASP A 5 -4.00 -27.65 9.50
CA ASP A 5 -3.17 -26.65 8.81
C ASP A 5 -3.31 -26.60 7.26
N ALA A 6 -4.24 -27.35 6.69
CA ALA A 6 -4.55 -27.33 5.26
C ALA A 6 -5.64 -26.28 4.98
N TRP A 7 -5.90 -25.94 3.71
CA TRP A 7 -7.11 -25.27 3.19
C TRP A 7 -6.97 -23.88 2.57
N LEU A 8 -5.77 -23.35 2.35
CA LEU A 8 -5.62 -22.18 1.47
C LEU A 8 -4.43 -22.35 0.53
N PRO A 9 -4.66 -22.48 -0.79
CA PRO A 9 -3.58 -22.59 -1.79
C PRO A 9 -2.52 -21.51 -1.60
N ILE A 10 -2.95 -20.28 -1.29
CA ILE A 10 -2.07 -19.12 -1.11
C ILE A 10 -0.95 -19.32 -0.07
N THR A 11 -1.20 -20.09 1.00
CA THR A 11 -0.22 -20.39 2.06
C THR A 11 0.22 -21.85 2.07
N GLU A 12 -0.14 -22.66 1.09
CA GLU A 12 0.12 -24.11 1.10
C GLU A 12 1.63 -24.45 1.08
N SER A 13 2.44 -23.61 0.43
CA SER A 13 3.89 -23.80 0.34
C SER A 13 4.65 -23.15 1.50
N ARG A 14 5.45 -23.93 2.23
CA ARG A 14 6.23 -23.52 3.41
C ARG A 14 7.72 -23.23 3.14
N ASN A 15 8.03 -22.72 1.95
CA ASN A 15 9.41 -22.40 1.51
C ASN A 15 9.77 -20.91 1.61
N GLY A 16 8.92 -20.10 2.25
CA GLY A 16 9.14 -18.67 2.44
C GLY A 16 10.36 -18.38 3.30
N ASN A 17 10.97 -17.22 3.09
CA ASN A 17 12.16 -16.78 3.83
C ASN A 17 12.16 -15.25 3.99
N LYS A 18 13.17 -14.71 4.69
CA LYS A 18 13.29 -13.27 4.96
C LYS A 18 13.30 -12.39 3.70
N TYR A 19 13.83 -12.89 2.58
CA TYR A 19 13.87 -12.15 1.31
C TYR A 19 12.47 -12.09 0.70
N TYR A 20 11.75 -13.21 0.70
CA TYR A 20 10.38 -13.26 0.20
C TYR A 20 9.47 -12.34 1.03
N ALA A 21 9.63 -12.36 2.36
CA ALA A 21 8.96 -11.39 3.21
C ALA A 21 9.28 -9.94 2.83
N ALA A 22 10.55 -9.62 2.59
CA ALA A 22 10.93 -8.28 2.18
C ALA A 22 10.28 -7.89 0.84
N PHE A 23 10.30 -8.77 -0.16
CA PHE A 23 9.75 -8.50 -1.49
C PHE A 23 8.23 -8.35 -1.46
N HIS A 24 7.51 -9.27 -0.81
CA HIS A 24 6.07 -9.17 -0.66
C HIS A 24 5.67 -7.94 0.16
N THR A 25 6.41 -7.61 1.23
CA THR A 25 6.12 -6.42 2.05
C THR A 25 6.39 -5.13 1.28
N LEU A 26 7.47 -5.05 0.52
CA LEU A 26 7.75 -3.89 -0.34
C LEU A 26 6.70 -3.72 -1.43
N CYS A 27 6.41 -4.79 -2.17
CA CYS A 27 5.47 -4.77 -3.28
C CYS A 27 4.04 -4.43 -2.83
N SER A 28 3.64 -4.86 -1.64
CA SER A 28 2.32 -4.54 -1.08
C SER A 28 2.27 -3.20 -0.34
N GLY A 29 3.41 -2.76 0.19
CA GLY A 29 3.55 -1.54 0.99
C GLY A 29 3.79 -0.27 0.19
N ILE A 30 4.38 -0.36 -1.01
CA ILE A 30 4.63 0.79 -1.89
C ILE A 30 3.73 0.69 -3.12
N GLY A 31 2.94 1.73 -3.36
CA GLY A 31 2.09 1.83 -4.55
C GLY A 31 1.79 3.28 -4.91
N ILE A 32 0.91 3.49 -5.88
CA ILE A 32 0.57 4.83 -6.38
C ILE A 32 0.04 5.77 -5.29
N GLN A 33 -0.50 5.21 -4.19
CA GLN A 33 -0.93 5.97 -3.03
C GLN A 33 0.20 6.77 -2.37
N ALA A 34 1.47 6.37 -2.56
CA ALA A 34 2.62 7.16 -2.16
C ALA A 34 2.63 8.54 -2.82
N LEU A 35 2.14 8.64 -4.07
CA LEU A 35 2.18 9.86 -4.87
C LEU A 35 1.25 10.96 -4.36
N VAL A 36 0.22 10.59 -3.59
CA VAL A 36 -0.71 11.56 -2.98
C VAL A 36 -0.26 12.01 -1.60
N LEU A 37 0.81 11.46 -1.02
CA LEU A 37 1.32 11.88 0.30
C LEU A 37 1.62 13.39 0.39
N PRO A 38 2.23 14.05 -0.62
CA PRO A 38 2.45 15.49 -0.56
C PRO A 38 1.16 16.31 -0.44
N VAL A 39 0.03 15.80 -0.97
CA VAL A 39 -1.29 16.45 -0.85
C VAL A 39 -1.71 16.57 0.61
N ALA A 40 -1.48 15.55 1.44
CA ALA A 40 -1.81 15.61 2.86
C ALA A 40 -1.05 16.75 3.56
N LEU A 41 0.21 16.99 3.18
CA LEU A 41 1.01 18.08 3.72
C LEU A 41 0.52 19.47 3.26
N THR A 42 -0.15 19.58 2.11
CA THR A 42 -0.77 20.87 1.70
C THR A 42 -1.91 21.31 2.62
N ILE A 43 -2.58 20.36 3.26
CA ILE A 43 -3.68 20.62 4.20
C ILE A 43 -3.17 20.75 5.63
N LEU A 44 -2.29 19.83 6.06
CA LEU A 44 -1.78 19.81 7.44
C LEU A 44 -0.64 20.82 7.67
N GLY A 45 0.03 21.26 6.60
CA GLY A 45 1.26 22.03 6.67
C GLY A 45 2.48 21.18 7.06
N TRP A 46 3.65 21.82 7.10
CA TRP A 46 4.92 21.18 7.42
C TRP A 46 4.90 20.42 8.76
N SER A 47 4.59 21.12 9.84
CA SER A 47 4.73 20.57 11.19
C SER A 47 3.77 19.40 11.42
N TRP A 48 2.46 19.64 11.29
CA TRP A 48 1.46 18.60 11.54
C TRP A 48 1.51 17.50 10.49
N GLY A 49 1.80 17.82 9.22
CA GLY A 49 1.96 16.81 8.17
C GLY A 49 3.09 15.82 8.48
N VAL A 50 4.28 16.31 8.81
CA VAL A 50 5.43 15.45 9.15
C VAL A 50 5.21 14.71 10.47
N ILE A 51 4.66 15.36 11.50
CA ILE A 51 4.38 14.72 12.79
C ILE A 51 3.38 13.58 12.61
N THR A 52 2.23 13.84 11.97
CA THR A 52 1.20 12.83 11.77
C THR A 52 1.68 11.69 10.87
N PHE A 53 2.43 11.99 9.81
CA PHE A 53 2.99 10.96 8.95
C PHE A 53 4.00 10.07 9.70
N THR A 54 4.85 10.66 10.53
CA THR A 54 5.82 9.93 11.37
C THR A 54 5.13 9.07 12.42
N LEU A 55 4.13 9.61 13.11
CA LEU A 55 3.33 8.86 14.09
C LEU A 55 2.58 7.70 13.43
N GLY A 56 1.99 7.94 12.25
CA GLY A 56 1.36 6.90 11.45
C GLY A 56 2.34 5.79 11.07
N PHE A 57 3.54 6.13 10.62
CA PHE A 57 4.58 5.15 10.29
C PHE A 57 5.02 4.32 11.51
N ILE A 58 5.24 4.96 12.66
CA ILE A 58 5.61 4.27 13.92
C ILE A 58 4.48 3.35 14.39
N TRP A 59 3.25 3.86 14.44
CA TRP A 59 2.05 3.09 14.78
C TRP A 59 1.93 1.86 13.87
N GLN A 60 2.21 2.07 12.60
CA GLN A 60 2.11 1.02 11.62
C GLN A 60 3.15 -0.10 11.82
N LEU A 61 4.41 0.28 12.07
CA LEU A 61 5.47 -0.67 12.37
C LEU A 61 5.21 -1.43 13.68
N TYR A 62 4.63 -0.75 14.67
CA TYR A 62 4.25 -1.37 15.94
C TYR A 62 3.15 -2.43 15.77
N THR A 63 2.08 -2.10 15.05
CA THR A 63 0.98 -3.05 14.80
C THR A 63 1.42 -4.24 13.93
N LEU A 64 2.34 -4.03 12.99
CA LEU A 64 3.01 -5.12 12.27
C LEU A 64 3.76 -6.06 13.19
N TRP A 65 4.56 -5.48 14.08
CA TRP A 65 5.33 -6.25 15.03
C TRP A 65 4.40 -7.11 15.91
N ILE A 66 3.29 -6.54 16.38
CA ILE A 66 2.26 -7.30 17.12
C ILE A 66 1.74 -8.47 16.30
N LEU A 67 1.32 -8.25 15.05
CA LEU A 67 0.80 -9.34 14.19
C LEU A 67 1.82 -10.46 14.02
N ILE A 68 3.11 -10.11 13.86
CA ILE A 68 4.18 -11.09 13.70
C ILE A 68 4.38 -11.93 14.97
N GLN A 69 4.26 -11.32 16.15
CA GLN A 69 4.34 -12.04 17.42
C GLN A 69 3.11 -12.92 17.66
N LEU A 70 1.92 -12.46 17.26
CA LEU A 70 0.66 -13.17 17.47
C LEU A 70 0.37 -14.28 16.45
N HIS A 71 1.16 -14.39 15.39
CA HIS A 71 0.95 -15.40 14.35
C HIS A 71 1.01 -16.84 14.89
N GLU A 72 1.85 -17.11 15.89
CA GLU A 72 2.08 -18.44 16.46
C GLU A 72 1.74 -18.44 17.96
N SER A 73 0.77 -19.25 18.35
CA SER A 73 0.42 -19.44 19.77
C SER A 73 1.54 -20.20 20.48
N VAL A 74 2.05 -19.62 21.57
CA VAL A 74 3.06 -20.25 22.42
C VAL A 74 2.49 -21.44 23.20
N GLU A 75 1.21 -21.40 23.55
CA GLU A 75 0.56 -22.42 24.37
C GLU A 75 0.06 -23.62 23.56
N THR A 76 -0.48 -23.36 22.37
CA THR A 76 -1.15 -24.38 21.55
C THR A 76 -0.38 -24.76 20.29
N GLY A 77 0.66 -24.01 19.93
CA GLY A 77 1.41 -24.20 18.68
C GLY A 77 0.62 -23.86 17.41
N ILE A 78 -0.63 -23.40 17.55
CA ILE A 78 -1.51 -23.08 16.42
C ILE A 78 -0.98 -21.84 15.68
N ARG A 79 -1.01 -21.90 14.34
CA ARG A 79 -0.67 -20.77 13.45
C ARG A 79 -1.93 -20.05 12.98
N TYR A 80 -2.02 -18.76 13.26
CA TYR A 80 -3.10 -17.89 12.80
C TYR A 80 -2.69 -17.22 11.48
N ASN A 81 -2.89 -17.96 10.38
CA ASN A 81 -2.44 -17.55 9.05
C ASN A 81 -3.23 -16.34 8.50
N ARG A 82 -4.40 -16.02 9.06
CA ARG A 82 -5.25 -14.90 8.65
C ARG A 82 -5.70 -14.04 9.83
N TYR A 83 -5.89 -12.76 9.55
CA TYR A 83 -6.38 -11.81 10.55
C TYR A 83 -7.73 -12.22 11.15
N LEU A 84 -8.65 -12.74 10.31
CA LEU A 84 -9.95 -13.21 10.78
C LEU A 84 -9.84 -14.37 11.77
N GLN A 85 -8.89 -15.29 11.57
CA GLN A 85 -8.64 -16.41 12.49
C GLN A 85 -8.08 -15.91 13.82
N LEU A 86 -7.10 -15.01 13.77
CA LEU A 86 -6.53 -14.40 14.97
C LEU A 86 -7.58 -13.62 15.77
N PHE A 87 -8.44 -12.87 15.07
CA PHE A 87 -9.53 -12.12 15.67
C PHE A 87 -10.57 -13.05 16.32
N GLY A 88 -10.99 -14.11 15.61
CA GLY A 88 -11.95 -15.10 16.13
C GLY A 88 -11.44 -15.85 17.35
N PHE A 89 -10.15 -16.20 17.36
CA PHE A 89 -9.52 -16.78 18.55
C PHE A 89 -9.53 -15.83 19.76
N THR A 90 -9.30 -14.53 19.53
CA THR A 90 -9.16 -13.54 20.61
C THR A 90 -10.52 -13.07 21.16
N PHE A 91 -11.50 -12.82 20.28
CA PHE A 91 -12.78 -12.18 20.63
C PHE A 91 -14.00 -13.10 20.47
N GLY A 92 -13.80 -14.32 19.99
CA GLY A 92 -14.85 -15.29 19.72
C GLY A 92 -15.45 -15.18 18.30
N GLU A 93 -15.94 -16.31 17.80
CA GLU A 93 -16.48 -16.47 16.43
C GLU A 93 -17.63 -15.50 16.10
N ARG A 94 -18.52 -15.23 17.07
CA ARG A 94 -19.63 -14.29 16.86
C ARG A 94 -19.12 -12.87 16.61
N ALA A 95 -18.14 -12.41 17.39
CA ALA A 95 -17.54 -11.09 17.21
C ALA A 95 -16.76 -11.02 15.89
N ALA A 96 -16.04 -12.08 15.52
CA ALA A 96 -15.34 -12.14 14.24
C ALA A 96 -16.29 -11.98 13.04
N ASN A 97 -17.41 -12.70 13.05
CA ASN A 97 -18.39 -12.66 11.96
C ASN A 97 -19.05 -11.28 11.79
N TRP A 98 -19.32 -10.55 12.88
CA TRP A 98 -19.98 -9.25 12.80
C TRP A 98 -19.02 -8.06 12.69
N LEU A 99 -17.89 -8.11 13.39
CA LEU A 99 -16.98 -6.96 13.53
C LEU A 99 -15.74 -7.04 12.63
N ALA A 100 -15.24 -8.24 12.31
CA ALA A 100 -14.03 -8.41 11.52
C ALA A 100 -14.31 -8.66 10.04
N VAL A 101 -15.36 -9.42 9.70
CA VAL A 101 -15.69 -9.73 8.29
C VAL A 101 -15.95 -8.47 7.47
N PHE A 102 -16.77 -7.54 7.98
CA PHE A 102 -17.13 -6.33 7.23
C PHE A 102 -15.90 -5.46 6.88
N PRO A 103 -15.03 -5.06 7.83
CA PRO A 103 -13.82 -4.30 7.50
C PRO A 103 -12.85 -5.05 6.58
N ILE A 104 -12.68 -6.37 6.77
CA ILE A 104 -11.78 -7.18 5.94
C ILE A 104 -12.29 -7.25 4.49
N MET A 105 -13.59 -7.49 4.30
CA MET A 105 -14.20 -7.56 2.97
C MET A 105 -14.20 -6.19 2.30
N TYR A 106 -14.48 -5.12 3.03
CA TYR A 106 -14.38 -3.75 2.51
C TYR A 106 -12.96 -3.42 2.07
N LEU A 107 -11.95 -3.71 2.91
CA LEU A 107 -10.54 -3.49 2.58
C LEU A 107 -10.13 -4.32 1.36
N SER A 108 -10.50 -5.60 1.28
CA SER A 108 -10.13 -6.48 0.18
C SER A 108 -10.84 -6.10 -1.14
N GLY A 109 -12.15 -5.83 -1.09
CA GLY A 109 -12.94 -5.42 -2.25
C GLY A 109 -12.56 -4.03 -2.77
N GLY A 110 -12.50 -3.03 -1.89
CA GLY A 110 -12.03 -1.67 -2.25
C GLY A 110 -10.58 -1.69 -2.72
N THR A 111 -9.77 -2.50 -2.03
CA THR A 111 -8.56 -3.18 -2.52
C THR A 111 -8.45 -3.40 -4.02
N CYS A 112 -9.24 -4.38 -4.45
CA CYS A 112 -9.27 -4.89 -5.80
C CYS A 112 -9.70 -3.81 -6.80
N VAL A 113 -10.80 -3.11 -6.50
CA VAL A 113 -11.36 -2.06 -7.37
C VAL A 113 -10.35 -0.94 -7.60
N ALA A 114 -9.71 -0.44 -6.54
CA ALA A 114 -8.70 0.60 -6.66
C ALA A 114 -7.54 0.17 -7.55
N LEU A 115 -7.01 -1.05 -7.35
CA LEU A 115 -5.92 -1.57 -8.18
C LEU A 115 -6.31 -1.74 -9.65
N ILE A 116 -7.55 -2.14 -9.95
CA ILE A 116 -8.04 -2.25 -11.34
C ILE A 116 -8.09 -0.86 -12.00
N ILE A 117 -8.64 0.14 -11.30
CA ILE A 117 -8.73 1.51 -11.81
C ILE A 117 -7.33 2.08 -12.03
N ILE A 118 -6.44 1.95 -11.04
CA ILE A 118 -5.07 2.46 -11.10
C ILE A 118 -4.29 1.76 -12.22
N GLY A 119 -4.33 0.43 -12.25
CA GLY A 119 -3.60 -0.39 -13.22
C GLY A 119 -4.05 -0.13 -14.65
N GLY A 120 -5.36 -0.12 -14.90
CA GLY A 120 -5.89 0.17 -16.23
C GLY A 120 -5.70 1.63 -16.65
N SER A 121 -5.83 2.60 -15.73
CA SER A 121 -5.51 4.01 -16.04
C SER A 121 -4.04 4.19 -16.38
N THR A 122 -3.14 3.53 -15.64
CA THR A 122 -1.70 3.59 -15.91
C THR A 122 -1.36 2.94 -17.25
N ALA A 123 -1.96 1.78 -17.56
CA ALA A 123 -1.78 1.10 -18.84
C ALA A 123 -2.27 1.95 -20.03
N LYS A 124 -3.43 2.62 -19.86
CA LYS A 124 -3.95 3.58 -20.83
C LYS A 124 -2.96 4.72 -21.08
N THR A 125 -2.49 5.38 -20.02
CA THR A 125 -1.55 6.50 -20.13
C THR A 125 -0.24 6.05 -20.77
N PHE A 126 0.28 4.89 -20.39
CA PHE A 126 1.47 4.31 -20.99
C PHE A 126 1.30 4.06 -22.50
N PHE A 127 0.19 3.44 -22.89
CA PHE A 127 -0.13 3.20 -24.29
C PHE A 127 -0.23 4.49 -25.11
N GLN A 128 -0.92 5.51 -24.58
CA GLN A 128 -1.03 6.81 -25.24
C GLN A 128 0.32 7.51 -25.38
N THR A 129 1.20 7.38 -24.37
CA THR A 129 2.54 7.97 -24.39
C THR A 129 3.45 7.30 -25.41
N VAL A 130 3.41 5.96 -25.52
CA VAL A 130 4.27 5.19 -26.43
C VAL A 130 3.76 5.20 -27.87
N CYS A 131 2.44 5.08 -28.07
CA CYS A 131 1.86 5.02 -29.41
C CYS A 131 1.81 6.39 -30.10
N GLY A 132 1.75 7.48 -29.33
CA GLY A 132 1.67 8.84 -29.87
C GLY A 132 0.30 9.19 -30.47
N PRO A 133 0.21 10.35 -31.14
CA PRO A 133 -1.06 10.94 -31.58
C PRO A 133 -1.76 10.20 -32.73
N GLU A 134 -1.05 9.36 -33.50
CA GLU A 134 -1.58 8.68 -34.70
C GLU A 134 -2.18 7.29 -34.42
N CYS A 135 -2.39 6.94 -33.15
CA CYS A 135 -2.83 5.61 -32.78
C CYS A 135 -4.26 5.33 -33.29
N ALA A 136 -4.41 4.38 -34.22
CA ALA A 136 -5.60 4.20 -35.07
C ALA A 136 -6.89 3.73 -34.35
N LYS A 137 -6.85 3.46 -33.04
CA LYS A 137 -8.05 3.35 -32.19
C LYS A 137 -7.65 3.43 -30.72
N GLN A 138 -8.07 4.48 -30.03
CA GLN A 138 -7.87 4.57 -28.59
C GLN A 138 -8.96 3.80 -27.85
N LEU A 139 -8.57 2.83 -27.03
CA LEU A 139 -9.49 2.19 -26.10
C LEU A 139 -9.96 3.19 -25.03
N THR A 140 -11.22 3.07 -24.65
CA THR A 140 -11.83 3.79 -23.54
C THR A 140 -11.19 3.37 -22.20
N ALA A 141 -11.40 4.17 -21.15
CA ALA A 141 -10.91 3.83 -19.81
C ALA A 141 -11.48 2.49 -19.30
N ILE A 142 -12.77 2.24 -19.56
CA ILE A 142 -13.45 0.99 -19.16
C ILE A 142 -12.83 -0.21 -19.86
N GLU A 143 -12.53 -0.11 -21.15
CA GLU A 143 -11.84 -1.19 -21.89
C GLU A 143 -10.45 -1.47 -21.31
N TRP A 144 -9.69 -0.43 -20.93
CA TRP A 144 -8.41 -0.63 -20.24
C TRP A 144 -8.54 -1.26 -18.85
N TYR A 145 -9.61 -0.95 -18.11
CA TYR A 145 -9.89 -1.60 -16.83
C TYR A 145 -10.19 -3.09 -17.04
N LEU A 146 -10.92 -3.45 -18.10
CA LEU A 146 -11.17 -4.85 -18.47
C LEU A 146 -9.88 -5.56 -18.87
N VAL A 147 -9.04 -4.95 -19.71
CA VAL A 147 -7.73 -5.51 -20.08
C VAL A 147 -6.88 -5.79 -18.85
N PHE A 148 -6.78 -4.82 -17.93
CA PHE A 148 -6.03 -5.02 -16.69
C PHE A 148 -6.64 -6.12 -15.80
N THR A 149 -7.97 -6.19 -15.73
CA THR A 149 -8.69 -7.24 -14.99
C THR A 149 -8.38 -8.62 -15.56
N CYS A 150 -8.39 -8.79 -16.88
CA CYS A 150 -8.02 -10.05 -17.53
C CYS A 150 -6.59 -10.47 -17.17
N ALA A 151 -5.63 -9.54 -17.24
CA ALA A 151 -4.25 -9.80 -16.83
C ALA A 151 -4.15 -10.20 -15.35
N ALA A 152 -4.85 -9.49 -14.46
CA ALA A 152 -4.89 -9.78 -13.03
C ALA A 152 -5.51 -11.15 -12.72
N VAL A 153 -6.55 -11.57 -13.44
CA VAL A 153 -7.17 -12.90 -13.30
C VAL A 153 -6.20 -14.01 -13.72
N VAL A 154 -5.43 -13.82 -14.79
CA VAL A 154 -4.40 -14.79 -15.19
C VAL A 154 -3.32 -14.91 -14.11
N LEU A 155 -2.84 -13.78 -13.58
CA LEU A 155 -1.84 -13.78 -12.50
C LEU A 155 -2.39 -14.38 -11.19
N SER A 156 -3.69 -14.23 -10.91
CA SER A 156 -4.30 -14.80 -9.71
C SER A 156 -4.47 -16.32 -9.75
N GLN A 157 -4.28 -16.95 -10.91
CA GLN A 157 -4.25 -18.42 -11.02
C GLN A 157 -2.94 -19.04 -10.49
N LEU A 158 -1.94 -18.23 -10.13
CA LEU A 158 -0.71 -18.73 -9.52
C LEU A 158 -1.01 -19.39 -8.16
N PRO A 159 -0.48 -20.59 -7.90
CA PRO A 159 -1.03 -21.48 -6.87
C PRO A 159 -0.77 -21.02 -5.44
N ASN A 160 0.33 -20.30 -5.18
CA ASN A 160 0.71 -19.86 -3.83
C ASN A 160 1.62 -18.62 -3.84
N LEU A 161 1.80 -17.99 -2.68
CA LEU A 161 2.65 -16.81 -2.53
C LEU A 161 4.10 -17.02 -2.98
N ASN A 162 4.66 -18.22 -2.77
CA ASN A 162 6.02 -18.54 -3.22
C ASN A 162 6.14 -18.47 -4.75
N SER A 163 5.08 -18.80 -5.48
CA SER A 163 5.03 -18.69 -6.95
C SER A 163 4.94 -17.23 -7.43
N ILE A 164 4.39 -16.35 -6.59
CA ILE A 164 4.24 -14.90 -6.87
C ILE A 164 5.47 -14.11 -6.37
N ALA A 165 6.41 -14.74 -5.65
CA ALA A 165 7.59 -14.08 -5.10
C ALA A 165 8.43 -13.36 -6.18
N GLY A 166 8.58 -13.96 -7.37
CA GLY A 166 9.26 -13.32 -8.50
C GLY A 166 8.55 -12.06 -9.00
N ILE A 167 7.21 -12.10 -9.12
CA ILE A 167 6.40 -10.93 -9.47
C ILE A 167 6.52 -9.86 -8.38
N SER A 168 6.52 -10.26 -7.10
CA SER A 168 6.67 -9.35 -5.98
C SER A 168 8.05 -8.69 -5.95
N LEU A 169 9.11 -9.41 -6.33
CA LEU A 169 10.45 -8.84 -6.48
C LEU A 169 10.48 -7.78 -7.59
N VAL A 170 9.92 -8.07 -8.77
CA VAL A 170 9.83 -7.09 -9.86
C VAL A 170 8.99 -5.88 -9.44
N GLY A 171 7.86 -6.11 -8.76
CA GLY A 171 7.02 -5.05 -8.20
C GLY A 171 7.76 -4.20 -7.16
N ALA A 172 8.55 -4.82 -6.27
CA ALA A 172 9.36 -4.10 -5.29
C ALA A 172 10.46 -3.26 -5.94
N ILE A 173 11.18 -3.80 -6.93
CA ILE A 173 12.24 -3.06 -7.65
C ILE A 173 11.65 -1.88 -8.40
N THR A 174 10.56 -2.09 -9.15
CA THR A 174 9.89 -1.01 -9.89
C THR A 174 9.32 0.04 -8.93
N ALA A 175 8.78 -0.39 -7.79
CA ALA A 175 8.24 0.52 -6.77
C ALA A 175 9.30 1.43 -6.16
N VAL A 176 10.41 0.86 -5.72
CA VAL A 176 11.55 1.65 -5.22
C VAL A 176 12.08 2.56 -6.32
N GLY A 177 12.25 2.03 -7.54
CA GLY A 177 12.76 2.78 -8.69
C GLY A 177 11.93 4.02 -9.01
N TYR A 178 10.61 3.88 -9.21
CA TYR A 178 9.77 5.05 -9.51
C TYR A 178 9.71 6.01 -8.32
N CYS A 179 9.67 5.51 -7.08
CA CYS A 179 9.68 6.38 -5.91
C CYS A 179 10.93 7.25 -5.87
N THR A 180 12.10 6.63 -6.06
CA THR A 180 13.40 7.30 -6.07
C THR A 180 13.50 8.32 -7.19
N ILE A 181 13.04 7.99 -8.40
CA ILE A 181 13.01 8.92 -9.53
C ILE A 181 12.13 10.13 -9.20
N ILE A 182 10.92 9.90 -8.68
CA ILE A 182 9.96 10.99 -8.42
C ILE A 182 10.53 12.00 -7.42
N TRP A 183 10.93 11.55 -6.23
CA TRP A 183 11.46 12.51 -5.25
C TRP A 183 12.81 13.08 -5.70
N GLY A 184 13.66 12.27 -6.35
CA GLY A 184 14.98 12.69 -6.82
C GLY A 184 14.89 13.81 -7.85
N VAL A 185 14.03 13.66 -8.86
CA VAL A 185 13.78 14.68 -9.89
C VAL A 185 13.14 15.92 -9.26
N SER A 186 12.11 15.76 -8.41
CA SER A 186 11.47 16.92 -7.75
C SER A 186 12.46 17.76 -6.93
N VAL A 187 13.42 17.13 -6.26
CA VAL A 187 14.45 17.85 -5.51
C VAL A 187 15.50 18.46 -6.43
N ALA A 188 15.93 17.75 -7.47
CA ALA A 188 16.97 18.20 -8.41
C ALA A 188 16.53 19.39 -9.27
N GLU A 189 15.30 19.38 -9.78
CA GLU A 189 14.72 20.50 -10.55
C GLU A 189 14.40 21.71 -9.66
N GLY A 190 14.31 21.49 -8.35
CA GLY A 190 14.07 22.54 -7.38
C GLY A 190 12.60 22.95 -7.27
N ARG A 191 12.38 24.08 -6.62
CA ARG A 191 11.04 24.56 -6.29
C ARG A 191 10.39 25.26 -7.47
N LEU A 192 9.11 24.98 -7.70
CA LEU A 192 8.34 25.72 -8.70
C LEU A 192 8.24 27.21 -8.32
N PRO A 193 8.27 28.12 -9.32
CA PRO A 193 8.03 29.54 -9.09
C PRO A 193 6.67 29.78 -8.44
N GLY A 194 6.63 30.62 -7.40
CA GLY A 194 5.37 30.96 -6.70
C GLY A 194 4.88 29.91 -5.70
N VAL A 195 5.69 28.90 -5.37
CA VAL A 195 5.33 27.92 -4.33
C VAL A 195 5.03 28.61 -2.99
N SER A 196 3.96 28.14 -2.35
CA SER A 196 3.55 28.55 -1.00
C SER A 196 3.29 27.31 -0.17
N TYR A 197 3.67 27.39 1.11
CA TYR A 197 3.51 26.34 2.12
C TYR A 197 2.50 26.73 3.20
N ASN A 198 1.75 27.81 2.98
CA ASN A 198 0.60 28.11 3.83
C ASN A 198 -0.41 26.98 3.66
N PRO A 199 -0.90 26.37 4.75
CA PRO A 199 -1.92 25.33 4.67
C PRO A 199 -3.12 25.81 3.87
N ILE A 200 -3.61 24.99 2.94
CA ILE A 200 -4.80 25.30 2.16
C ILE A 200 -6.00 25.28 3.11
N LYS A 201 -6.69 26.41 3.22
CA LYS A 201 -7.90 26.54 4.03
C LYS A 201 -9.10 26.51 3.10
N ALA A 202 -10.04 25.60 3.38
CA ALA A 202 -11.34 25.61 2.75
C ALA A 202 -12.20 26.78 3.25
N GLY A 203 -13.27 27.11 2.53
CA GLY A 203 -14.06 28.33 2.77
C GLY A 203 -14.80 28.27 4.10
N THR A 204 -15.51 27.17 4.36
CA THR A 204 -16.28 26.98 5.60
C THR A 204 -15.50 26.18 6.65
N GLN A 205 -15.85 26.36 7.92
CA GLN A 205 -15.23 25.59 9.02
C GLN A 205 -15.47 24.08 8.87
N ILE A 206 -16.64 23.68 8.37
CA ILE A 206 -16.98 22.27 8.14
C ILE A 206 -16.08 21.68 7.05
N GLU A 207 -15.88 22.39 5.93
CA GLU A 207 -14.98 21.95 4.88
C GLU A 207 -13.52 21.84 5.35
N GLN A 208 -13.09 22.73 6.26
CA GLN A 208 -11.75 22.65 6.85
C GLN A 208 -11.58 21.36 7.67
N ILE A 209 -12.58 21.00 8.49
CA ILE A 209 -12.56 19.75 9.26
C ILE A 209 -12.49 18.55 8.31
N PHE A 210 -13.33 18.50 7.28
CA PHE A 210 -13.30 17.42 6.30
C PHE A 210 -11.99 17.36 5.51
N SER A 211 -11.37 18.51 5.22
CA SER A 211 -10.06 18.55 4.57
C SER A 211 -8.99 17.90 5.43
N VAL A 212 -8.98 18.20 6.74
CA VAL A 212 -8.06 17.55 7.69
C VAL A 212 -8.32 16.05 7.75
N LEU A 213 -9.58 15.62 7.87
CA LEU A 213 -9.93 14.19 7.89
C LEU A 213 -9.50 13.48 6.59
N ASN A 214 -9.65 14.13 5.44
CA ASN A 214 -9.16 13.60 4.17
C ASN A 214 -7.63 13.49 4.15
N ALA A 215 -6.90 14.48 4.68
CA ALA A 215 -5.44 14.41 4.78
C ALA A 215 -4.96 13.28 5.70
N LEU A 216 -5.64 13.07 6.83
CA LEU A 216 -5.40 11.92 7.70
C LEU A 216 -5.70 10.59 6.98
N GLY A 217 -6.78 10.56 6.20
CA GLY A 217 -7.15 9.43 5.35
C GLY A 217 -6.10 9.11 4.29
N ILE A 218 -5.51 10.13 3.65
CA ILE A 218 -4.40 9.97 2.69
C ILE A 218 -3.18 9.35 3.37
N ILE A 219 -2.80 9.84 4.55
CA ILE A 219 -1.69 9.29 5.34
C ILE A 219 -1.95 7.82 5.71
N ALA A 220 -3.15 7.51 6.20
CA ALA A 220 -3.53 6.13 6.53
C ALA A 220 -3.53 5.23 5.29
N PHE A 221 -4.04 5.72 4.16
CA PHE A 221 -4.11 4.99 2.90
C PHE A 221 -2.73 4.68 2.31
N ALA A 222 -1.73 5.54 2.56
CA ALA A 222 -0.36 5.32 2.12
C ALA A 222 0.26 4.04 2.73
N PHE A 223 -0.14 3.66 3.94
CA PHE A 223 0.37 2.49 4.66
C PHE A 223 -0.51 1.26 4.42
N ARG A 224 -0.43 0.71 3.21
CA ARG A 224 -1.12 -0.54 2.84
C ARG A 224 -0.22 -1.78 3.05
N GLY A 225 -0.81 -2.97 2.97
CA GLY A 225 -0.09 -4.25 2.93
C GLY A 225 -0.13 -5.02 4.26
N HIS A 226 -0.58 -4.39 5.33
CA HIS A 226 -0.64 -4.94 6.69
C HIS A 226 -1.43 -6.21 6.84
N ASN A 227 -2.54 -6.30 6.11
CA ASN A 227 -3.44 -7.45 6.14
C ASN A 227 -2.80 -8.73 5.55
N LEU A 228 -1.68 -8.61 4.81
CA LEU A 228 -1.00 -9.74 4.19
C LEU A 228 0.08 -10.36 5.08
N ILE A 229 0.44 -9.73 6.19
CA ILE A 229 1.63 -10.06 6.96
C ILE A 229 1.54 -11.43 7.61
N LEU A 230 0.35 -11.79 8.11
CA LEU A 230 0.10 -13.13 8.63
C LEU A 230 0.17 -14.18 7.50
N GLU A 231 -0.33 -13.87 6.30
CA GLU A 231 -0.29 -14.80 5.17
C GLU A 231 1.14 -14.99 4.65
N ILE A 232 1.94 -13.92 4.59
CA ILE A 232 3.36 -13.97 4.25
C ILE A 232 4.11 -14.81 5.27
N GLN A 233 3.91 -14.56 6.58
CA GLN A 233 4.57 -15.32 7.64
C GLN A 233 4.16 -16.80 7.64
N ALA A 234 2.91 -17.11 7.30
CA ALA A 234 2.45 -18.48 7.17
C ALA A 234 3.31 -19.26 6.18
N THR A 235 3.73 -18.67 5.05
CA THR A 235 4.59 -19.34 4.06
C THR A 235 5.97 -19.72 4.58
N MET A 236 6.40 -19.20 5.72
CA MET A 236 7.70 -19.53 6.29
C MET A 236 7.65 -20.86 7.06
N PRO A 237 8.73 -21.65 7.01
CA PRO A 237 8.89 -22.78 7.91
C PRO A 237 8.99 -22.27 9.35
N SER A 238 8.42 -23.03 10.29
CA SER A 238 8.49 -22.73 11.72
C SER A 238 8.74 -24.00 12.53
N SER A 239 9.50 -23.87 13.61
CA SER A 239 9.70 -24.89 14.64
C SER A 239 9.90 -24.20 15.99
N GLU A 240 9.75 -24.92 17.10
CA GLU A 240 9.98 -24.35 18.44
C GLU A 240 11.35 -23.68 18.59
N LYS A 241 12.39 -24.27 17.99
CA LYS A 241 13.77 -23.72 18.01
C LYS A 241 13.97 -22.58 17.02
N HIS A 242 13.21 -22.57 15.92
CA HIS A 242 13.34 -21.60 14.83
C HIS A 242 11.96 -21.07 14.44
N PRO A 243 11.39 -20.15 15.23
CA PRO A 243 10.04 -19.65 14.99
C PRO A 243 10.02 -18.69 13.80
N SER A 244 8.95 -18.76 12.99
CA SER A 244 8.79 -17.97 11.75
C SER A 244 8.87 -16.45 11.97
N ARG A 245 8.55 -15.99 13.19
CA ARG A 245 8.62 -14.57 13.57
C ARG A 245 10.01 -13.96 13.36
N VAL A 246 11.08 -14.75 13.45
CA VAL A 246 12.46 -14.27 13.32
C VAL A 246 12.78 -13.89 11.86
N PRO A 247 12.70 -14.80 10.87
CA PRO A 247 12.91 -14.42 9.47
C PRO A 247 11.86 -13.42 8.97
N MET A 248 10.62 -13.49 9.47
CA MET A 248 9.58 -12.51 9.12
C MET A 248 9.96 -11.11 9.57
N TRP A 249 10.35 -10.93 10.84
CA TRP A 249 10.76 -9.63 11.36
C TRP A 249 12.02 -9.09 10.69
N GLN A 250 12.96 -9.96 10.29
CA GLN A 250 14.12 -9.54 9.49
C GLN A 250 13.69 -8.95 8.14
N GLY A 251 12.80 -9.62 7.41
CA GLY A 251 12.26 -9.12 6.14
C GLY A 251 11.50 -7.81 6.31
N VAL A 252 10.66 -7.72 7.35
CA VAL A 252 9.90 -6.50 7.66
C VAL A 252 10.81 -5.33 7.98
N LYS A 253 11.84 -5.49 8.82
CA LYS A 253 12.79 -4.41 9.10
C LYS A 253 13.45 -3.86 7.84
N VAL A 254 13.96 -4.73 6.96
CA VAL A 254 14.58 -4.31 5.69
C VAL A 254 13.58 -3.57 4.81
N SER A 255 12.40 -4.16 4.61
CA SER A 255 11.36 -3.54 3.78
C SER A 255 10.90 -2.19 4.32
N TYR A 256 10.70 -2.05 5.64
CA TYR A 256 10.22 -0.81 6.25
C TYR A 256 11.29 0.28 6.26
N THR A 257 12.57 -0.06 6.37
CA THR A 257 13.66 0.90 6.13
C THR A 257 13.60 1.46 4.71
N ILE A 258 13.40 0.59 3.71
CA ILE A 258 13.30 1.01 2.30
C ILE A 258 12.01 1.80 2.04
N ILE A 259 10.87 1.37 2.60
CA ILE A 259 9.59 2.11 2.52
C ILE A 259 9.77 3.51 3.11
N ALA A 260 10.42 3.65 4.27
CA ALA A 260 10.71 4.96 4.85
C ALA A 260 11.58 5.81 3.90
N ALA A 261 12.62 5.21 3.33
CA ALA A 261 13.51 5.87 2.35
C ALA A 261 12.83 6.22 1.02
N CYS A 262 11.63 5.69 0.75
CA CYS A 262 10.82 6.07 -0.41
C CYS A 262 9.77 7.12 -0.04
N LEU A 263 8.95 6.83 0.97
CA LEU A 263 7.75 7.61 1.27
C LEU A 263 8.06 8.95 1.96
N PHE A 264 9.04 9.01 2.87
CA PHE A 264 9.41 10.28 3.51
C PHE A 264 10.00 11.28 2.52
N PRO A 265 10.95 10.90 1.65
CA PRO A 265 11.43 11.79 0.60
C PRO A 265 10.34 12.20 -0.38
N ILE A 266 9.39 11.30 -0.75
CA ILE A 266 8.24 11.69 -1.57
C ILE A 266 7.40 12.75 -0.87
N ALA A 267 6.98 12.50 0.38
CA ALA A 267 6.12 13.42 1.11
C ALA A 267 6.80 14.79 1.32
N ILE A 268 8.02 14.78 1.84
CA ILE A 268 8.78 15.99 2.19
C ILE A 268 9.31 16.69 0.94
N GLY A 269 9.99 15.96 0.05
CA GLY A 269 10.57 16.51 -1.18
C GLY A 269 9.51 16.96 -2.17
N GLY A 270 8.43 16.19 -2.34
CA GLY A 270 7.29 16.58 -3.17
C GLY A 270 6.57 17.82 -2.62
N TYR A 271 6.31 17.86 -1.30
CA TYR A 271 5.71 19.07 -0.71
C TYR A 271 6.65 20.26 -0.78
N TRP A 272 7.96 20.08 -0.59
CA TRP A 272 8.97 21.12 -0.75
C TRP A 272 9.00 21.67 -2.18
N ALA A 273 9.03 20.81 -3.20
CA ALA A 273 9.15 21.23 -4.58
C ALA A 273 7.88 21.95 -5.09
N TYR A 274 6.70 21.45 -4.71
CA TYR A 274 5.43 21.85 -5.33
C TYR A 274 4.48 22.61 -4.39
N GLY A 275 4.59 22.48 -3.07
CA GLY A 275 3.74 23.16 -2.09
C GLY A 275 2.25 23.01 -2.38
N HIS A 276 1.49 24.11 -2.29
CA HIS A 276 0.06 24.11 -2.62
C HIS A 276 -0.28 23.69 -4.06
N MET A 277 0.67 23.73 -5.00
CA MET A 277 0.44 23.42 -6.42
C MET A 277 0.30 21.93 -6.70
N VAL A 278 0.62 21.06 -5.74
CA VAL A 278 0.38 19.60 -5.86
C VAL A 278 -1.09 19.32 -6.16
N THR A 279 -2.02 20.07 -5.54
CA THR A 279 -3.46 19.86 -5.71
C THR A 279 -3.98 20.35 -7.06
N THR A 280 -3.37 21.41 -7.61
CA THR A 280 -3.78 22.03 -8.89
C THR A 280 -3.40 21.16 -10.09
N GLN A 281 -2.33 20.36 -9.96
CA GLN A 281 -1.94 19.38 -10.98
C GLN A 281 -2.84 18.13 -10.98
N LEU A 282 -3.42 17.78 -9.83
CA LEU A 282 -4.32 16.62 -9.70
C LEU A 282 -5.77 16.93 -10.12
N ASN A 283 -6.20 18.19 -9.98
CA ASN A 283 -7.49 18.69 -10.46
C ASN A 283 -7.26 19.96 -11.30
N PRO A 284 -6.87 19.82 -12.58
CA PRO A 284 -6.71 20.99 -13.44
C PRO A 284 -8.06 21.72 -13.57
N PRO A 285 -8.06 23.07 -13.59
CA PRO A 285 -9.28 23.82 -13.85
C PRO A 285 -9.87 23.40 -15.21
N PRO A 286 -11.21 23.42 -15.36
CA PRO A 286 -11.82 23.16 -16.65
C PRO A 286 -11.22 24.14 -17.69
N PRO A 287 -11.00 23.69 -18.94
CA PRO A 287 -10.50 24.57 -19.98
C PRO A 287 -11.40 25.79 -20.09
N ASN A 288 -10.80 26.98 -20.18
CA ASN A 288 -11.54 28.22 -20.35
C ASN A 288 -12.53 28.06 -21.53
N PRO A 289 -13.81 28.40 -21.35
CA PRO A 289 -14.69 28.52 -22.50
C PRO A 289 -14.11 29.60 -23.42
N LEU A 290 -13.90 29.23 -24.68
CA LEU A 290 -13.51 30.14 -25.77
C LEU A 290 -14.52 31.27 -25.92
#